data_AF-A0A4Q3RXL9-F1
#
_entry.id   AF-A0A4Q3RXL9-F1
#
_cell.length_a   1.000
_cell.length_b   1.000
_cell.length_c   1.000
_cell.angle_alpha   90.00
_cell.angle_beta   90.00
_cell.angle_gamma   90.00
#
_symmetry.space_group_name_H-M   'P 1'
#
loop_
_entity.id
_entity.type
_entity.pdbx_description
1 polymer ?
#
loop_
_entity_poly.entity_id
_entity_poly.type
_entity_poly.pdbx_seq_one_letter_code
_entity_poly.pdbx_strand_id
1 'polypeptide(L)'
;MQLANKLLHNLMEQYPVQKKRVYVAGLSMGGMGTFELVARNPKLFAAAIPICGGGDVATASKLKKPKWWVFHGAKDNVVPPVYSQEMVAALQAAKASVKFTLYPEANHNSWDPAFAEPTLLSWLFAQKK
;
A
#
# COMPACT_ATOMS: atom_id res chain seq x y z
N MET A 1 14.71 -1.76 5.85
CA MET A 1 14.01 -2.60 4.84
C MET A 1 14.81 -3.77 4.23
N GLN A 2 16.14 -3.86 4.38
CA GLN A 2 16.91 -4.94 3.70
C GLN A 2 16.51 -6.37 4.13
N LEU A 3 16.32 -6.61 5.43
CA LEU A 3 15.99 -7.94 5.96
C LEU A 3 14.64 -8.45 5.41
N ALA A 4 13.58 -7.66 5.55
CA ALA A 4 12.25 -7.99 5.04
C ALA A 4 12.25 -8.25 3.52
N ASN A 5 13.02 -7.47 2.75
CA ASN A 5 13.14 -7.66 1.32
C ASN A 5 13.84 -8.99 0.96
N LYS A 6 14.93 -9.33 1.67
CA LYS A 6 15.61 -10.62 1.48
C LYS A 6 14.72 -11.80 1.83
N LEU A 7 13.99 -11.70 2.95
CA LEU A 7 13.02 -12.73 3.35
C LEU A 7 11.92 -12.92 2.29
N LEU A 8 11.35 -11.82 1.77
CA LEU A 8 10.35 -11.88 0.71
C LEU A 8 10.85 -12.66 -0.53
N HIS A 9 12.03 -12.32 -1.03
CA HIS A 9 12.61 -13.01 -2.19
C HIS A 9 12.92 -14.48 -1.88
N ASN A 10 13.48 -14.77 -0.71
CA ASN A 10 13.73 -16.15 -0.28
C ASN A 10 12.45 -16.99 -0.19
N LEU A 11 11.36 -16.46 0.38
CA LEU A 11 10.08 -17.15 0.43
C LEU A 11 9.50 -17.38 -0.97
N MET A 12 9.65 -16.40 -1.88
CA MET A 12 9.19 -16.54 -3.27
C MET A 12 10.00 -17.56 -4.09
N GLU A 13 11.23 -17.86 -3.68
CA GLU A 13 12.07 -18.90 -4.27
C GLU A 13 11.76 -20.28 -3.69
N GLN A 14 11.49 -20.37 -2.38
CA GLN A 14 11.30 -21.64 -1.67
C GLN A 14 9.89 -22.23 -1.81
N TYR A 15 8.87 -21.38 -2.01
CA TYR A 15 7.48 -21.81 -2.05
C TYR A 15 6.86 -21.58 -3.44
N PRO A 16 5.80 -22.33 -3.81
CA PRO A 16 5.11 -22.19 -5.10
C PRO A 16 4.25 -20.91 -5.16
N VAL A 17 4.87 -19.74 -5.00
CA VAL A 17 4.21 -18.43 -5.03
C VAL A 17 3.84 -18.07 -6.47
N GLN A 18 2.57 -17.69 -6.67
CA GLN A 18 2.12 -17.15 -7.95
C GLN A 18 2.71 -15.75 -8.17
N LYS A 19 3.83 -15.67 -8.92
CA LYS A 19 4.58 -14.42 -9.17
C LYS A 19 3.75 -13.28 -9.79
N LYS A 20 2.60 -13.57 -10.41
CA LYS A 20 1.66 -12.57 -10.95
C LYS A 20 0.69 -11.99 -9.91
N ARG A 21 0.63 -12.57 -8.71
CA ARG A 21 -0.30 -12.26 -7.61
C ARG A 21 0.45 -12.11 -6.28
N VAL A 22 1.49 -11.27 -6.28
CA VAL A 22 2.19 -10.87 -5.05
C VAL A 22 1.60 -9.56 -4.59
N TYR A 23 1.19 -9.48 -3.32
CA TYR A 23 0.55 -8.32 -2.74
C TYR A 23 1.36 -7.82 -1.55
N VAL A 24 1.20 -6.54 -1.21
CA VAL A 24 1.77 -5.95 0.01
C VAL A 24 0.72 -5.10 0.71
N ALA A 25 0.63 -5.22 2.02
CA ALA A 25 -0.22 -4.40 2.87
C ALA A 25 0.50 -4.10 4.18
N GLY A 26 0.17 -2.97 4.79
CA GLY A 26 0.72 -2.61 6.09
C GLY A 26 0.05 -1.37 6.66
N LEU A 27 0.08 -1.26 7.99
CA LEU A 27 -0.54 -0.19 8.76
C LEU A 27 0.50 0.68 9.47
N SER A 28 0.24 1.98 9.67
CA SER A 28 1.14 2.91 10.37
C SER A 28 2.56 2.90 9.77
N MET A 29 3.60 2.58 10.56
CA MET A 29 4.96 2.34 10.05
C MET A 29 5.01 1.28 8.93
N GLY A 30 4.15 0.25 8.98
CA GLY A 30 3.97 -0.72 7.90
C GLY A 30 3.28 -0.15 6.66
N GLY A 31 2.45 0.88 6.81
CA GLY A 31 1.89 1.66 5.70
C GLY A 31 3.00 2.42 4.96
N MET A 32 3.92 3.03 5.70
CA MET A 32 5.15 3.60 5.13
C MET A 32 6.02 2.52 4.47
N GLY A 33 6.18 1.39 5.14
CA GLY A 33 6.90 0.22 4.61
C GLY A 33 6.32 -0.33 3.32
N THR A 34 5.00 -0.22 3.11
CA THR A 34 4.32 -0.64 1.88
C THR A 34 4.78 0.20 0.69
N PHE A 35 4.76 1.53 0.81
CA PHE A 35 5.27 2.42 -0.24
C PHE A 35 6.74 2.15 -0.54
N GLU A 36 7.57 2.05 0.51
CA GLU A 36 9.00 1.83 0.40
C GLU A 36 9.34 0.48 -0.24
N LEU A 37 8.63 -0.59 0.13
CA LEU A 37 8.88 -1.93 -0.42
C LEU A 37 8.52 -2.00 -1.91
N VAL A 38 7.46 -1.31 -2.34
CA VAL A 38 7.13 -1.17 -3.76
C VAL A 38 8.19 -0.33 -4.48
N ALA A 39 8.63 0.80 -3.91
CA ALA A 39 9.66 1.65 -4.52
C ALA A 39 10.96 0.87 -4.78
N ARG A 40 11.34 -0.04 -3.87
CA ARG A 40 12.49 -0.94 -4.01
C ARG A 40 12.27 -2.09 -4.98
N ASN A 41 11.02 -2.50 -5.21
CA ASN A 41 10.66 -3.64 -6.06
C ASN A 41 9.52 -3.26 -7.02
N PRO A 42 9.72 -2.30 -7.94
CA PRO A 42 8.63 -1.63 -8.66
C PRO A 42 7.86 -2.52 -9.63
N LYS A 43 8.32 -3.75 -9.90
CA LYS A 43 7.66 -4.73 -10.79
C LYS A 43 7.14 -5.98 -10.05
N LEU A 44 7.30 -6.03 -8.73
CA LEU A 44 7.05 -7.24 -7.96
C LEU A 44 5.56 -7.41 -7.65
N PHE A 45 4.94 -6.37 -7.11
CA PHE A 45 3.58 -6.42 -6.58
C PHE A 45 2.51 -6.17 -7.65
N ALA A 46 1.40 -6.91 -7.55
CA ALA A 46 0.19 -6.71 -8.33
C ALA A 46 -0.73 -5.65 -7.69
N ALA A 47 -0.76 -5.59 -6.36
CA ALA A 47 -1.52 -4.60 -5.60
C ALA A 47 -0.82 -4.23 -4.29
N ALA A 48 -1.11 -3.04 -3.78
CA ALA A 48 -0.55 -2.50 -2.56
C ALA A 48 -1.62 -1.76 -1.72
N ILE A 49 -1.65 -2.05 -0.42
CA ILE A 49 -2.63 -1.51 0.55
C ILE A 49 -1.89 -0.85 1.73
N PRO A 50 -1.48 0.42 1.60
CA PRO A 50 -0.98 1.19 2.73
C PRO A 50 -2.16 1.76 3.55
N ILE A 51 -2.11 1.55 4.86
CA ILE A 51 -3.11 2.05 5.82
C ILE A 51 -2.41 3.00 6.81
N CYS A 52 -2.99 4.19 7.04
CA CYS A 52 -2.48 5.24 7.94
C CYS A 52 -0.96 5.47 7.87
N GLY A 53 -0.41 5.56 6.65
CA GLY A 53 1.02 5.76 6.41
C GLY A 53 1.33 7.02 5.60
N GLY A 54 2.57 7.08 5.12
CA GLY A 54 3.12 8.13 4.27
C GLY A 54 4.34 7.63 3.52
N GLY A 55 4.84 8.40 2.57
CA GLY A 55 6.02 8.02 1.79
C GLY A 55 6.68 9.24 1.14
N ASP A 56 7.83 9.01 0.52
CA ASP A 56 8.48 10.03 -0.29
C ASP A 56 7.78 10.17 -1.65
N VAL A 57 7.08 11.29 -1.86
CA VAL A 57 6.36 11.61 -3.10
C VAL A 57 7.25 11.62 -4.33
N ALA A 58 8.57 11.88 -4.19
CA ALA A 58 9.51 11.83 -5.29
C ALA A 58 9.67 10.42 -5.87
N THR A 59 9.29 9.38 -5.12
CA THR A 59 9.34 7.98 -5.58
C THR A 59 8.16 7.58 -6.46
N ALA A 60 7.14 8.42 -6.64
CA ALA A 60 5.90 8.07 -7.33
C ALA A 60 6.09 7.48 -8.75
N SER A 61 7.13 7.89 -9.47
CA SER A 61 7.47 7.33 -10.79
C SER A 61 7.78 5.83 -10.75
N LYS A 62 8.28 5.31 -9.62
CA LYS A 62 8.57 3.89 -9.38
C LYS A 62 7.33 3.10 -8.94
N LEU A 63 6.27 3.79 -8.50
CA LEU A 63 5.11 3.17 -7.85
C LEU A 63 3.97 2.82 -8.82
N LYS A 64 4.18 2.96 -10.13
CA LYS A 64 3.09 2.91 -11.13
C LYS A 64 2.48 1.53 -11.39
N LYS A 65 3.21 0.45 -11.11
CA LYS A 65 2.83 -0.89 -11.56
C LYS A 65 1.70 -1.53 -10.75
N PRO A 66 1.72 -1.56 -9.41
CA PRO A 66 0.63 -2.16 -8.67
C PRO A 66 -0.64 -1.30 -8.73
N LYS A 67 -1.77 -1.95 -8.45
CA LYS A 67 -3.02 -1.28 -8.11
C LYS A 67 -3.00 -0.88 -6.64
N TRP A 68 -3.24 0.40 -6.36
CA TRP A 68 -3.21 0.93 -5.00
C TRP A 68 -4.62 1.08 -4.44
N TRP A 69 -4.79 0.71 -3.17
CA TRP A 69 -5.93 1.16 -2.38
C TRP A 69 -5.40 1.67 -1.04
N VAL A 70 -5.36 2.99 -0.92
CA VAL A 70 -4.83 3.70 0.24
C VAL A 70 -5.98 3.95 1.22
N PHE A 71 -5.71 3.79 2.52
CA PHE A 71 -6.67 4.02 3.60
C PHE A 71 -6.09 4.96 4.66
N HIS A 72 -6.92 5.83 5.22
CA HIS A 72 -6.52 6.68 6.35
C HIS A 72 -7.73 7.10 7.20
N GLY A 73 -7.50 7.43 8.47
CA GLY A 73 -8.48 8.11 9.32
C GLY A 73 -8.34 9.63 9.25
N ALA A 74 -9.43 10.37 9.11
CA ALA A 74 -9.38 11.84 9.04
C ALA A 74 -9.02 12.50 10.38
N LYS A 75 -9.21 11.78 11.49
CA LYS A 75 -8.88 12.23 12.86
C LYS A 75 -7.59 11.57 13.37
N ASP A 76 -6.76 11.03 12.49
CA ASP A 76 -5.47 10.46 12.88
C ASP A 76 -4.56 11.56 13.45
N ASN A 77 -4.20 11.41 14.72
CA ASN A 77 -3.37 12.32 15.48
C ASN A 77 -1.94 11.79 15.72
N VAL A 78 -1.59 10.64 15.14
CA VAL A 78 -0.27 10.01 15.22
C VAL A 78 0.45 10.14 13.89
N VAL A 79 -0.22 9.77 12.79
CA VAL A 79 0.25 9.98 11.42
C VAL A 79 -0.76 10.88 10.73
N PRO A 80 -0.47 12.17 10.52
CA PRO A 80 -1.39 13.08 9.86
C PRO A 80 -1.89 12.55 8.49
N PRO A 81 -3.20 12.60 8.20
CA PRO A 81 -3.78 12.06 6.96
C PRO A 81 -3.25 12.73 5.69
N VAL A 82 -2.71 13.94 5.81
CA VAL A 82 -2.04 14.66 4.73
C VAL A 82 -0.97 13.82 4.05
N TYR A 83 -0.25 12.97 4.78
CA TYR A 83 0.81 12.14 4.18
C TYR A 83 0.27 11.08 3.21
N SER A 84 -0.91 10.53 3.47
CA SER A 84 -1.56 9.65 2.49
C SER A 84 -2.19 10.44 1.35
N GLN A 85 -2.76 11.61 1.62
CA GLN A 85 -3.31 12.49 0.59
C GLN A 85 -2.23 12.92 -0.42
N GLU A 86 -1.05 13.31 0.06
CA GLU A 86 0.11 13.67 -0.76
C GLU A 86 0.59 12.49 -1.62
N MET A 87 0.70 11.29 -1.03
CA MET A 87 1.07 10.09 -1.79
C MET A 87 0.02 9.73 -2.84
N VAL A 88 -1.27 9.86 -2.55
CA VAL A 88 -2.35 9.63 -3.52
C VAL A 88 -2.25 10.64 -4.66
N ALA A 89 -2.05 11.92 -4.36
CA ALA A 89 -1.88 12.97 -5.37
C ALA A 89 -0.65 12.70 -6.25
N ALA A 90 0.47 12.31 -5.66
CA ALA A 90 1.69 11.96 -6.40
C ALA A 90 1.49 10.72 -7.30
N LEU A 91 0.78 9.70 -6.81
CA LEU A 91 0.41 8.52 -7.60
C LEU A 91 -0.51 8.88 -8.78
N GLN A 92 -1.51 9.72 -8.56
CA GLN A 92 -2.40 10.22 -9.61
C GLN A 92 -1.61 11.01 -10.67
N ALA A 93 -0.74 11.93 -10.25
CA ALA A 93 0.12 12.71 -11.14
C ALA A 93 1.06 11.80 -11.96
N ALA A 94 1.57 10.71 -11.35
CA ALA A 94 2.37 9.70 -12.04
C ALA A 94 1.54 8.79 -12.97
N LYS A 95 0.22 8.96 -13.05
CA LYS A 95 -0.74 8.11 -13.78
C LYS A 95 -0.75 6.66 -13.27
N ALA A 96 -0.57 6.47 -11.96
CA ALA A 96 -0.75 5.18 -11.31
C ALA A 96 -2.25 4.92 -11.04
N SER A 97 -2.62 3.64 -10.95
CA SER A 97 -4.00 3.25 -10.61
C SER A 97 -4.17 3.25 -9.10
N VAL A 98 -4.87 4.24 -8.55
CA VAL A 98 -5.03 4.41 -7.10
C VAL A 98 -6.48 4.68 -6.72
N LYS A 99 -6.94 3.98 -5.68
CA LYS A 99 -8.15 4.26 -4.91
C LYS A 99 -7.76 4.80 -3.55
N PHE A 100 -8.54 5.73 -3.01
CA PHE A 100 -8.33 6.29 -1.67
C PHE A 100 -9.63 6.26 -0.87
N THR A 101 -9.56 5.75 0.35
CA THR A 101 -10.65 5.82 1.33
C THR A 101 -10.16 6.59 2.54
N LEU A 102 -10.84 7.70 2.86
CA LEU A 102 -10.62 8.47 4.07
C LEU A 102 -11.81 8.26 5.00
N TYR A 103 -11.59 7.66 6.16
CA TYR A 103 -12.64 7.43 7.16
C TYR A 103 -12.83 8.71 7.99
N PRO A 104 -13.98 9.40 7.91
CA PRO A 104 -14.16 10.71 8.54
C PRO A 104 -14.00 10.70 10.06
N GLU A 105 -14.40 9.59 10.69
CA GLU A 105 -14.45 9.46 12.14
C GLU A 105 -13.29 8.65 12.73
N ALA A 106 -12.52 7.95 11.90
CA ALA A 106 -11.43 7.11 12.40
C ALA A 106 -10.23 7.97 12.81
N ASN A 107 -9.60 7.57 13.92
CA ASN A 107 -8.31 8.07 14.37
C ASN A 107 -7.18 7.22 13.75
N HIS A 108 -6.04 7.08 14.45
CA HIS A 108 -4.92 6.25 13.99
C HIS A 108 -5.30 4.80 13.64
N ASN A 109 -6.28 4.25 14.36
CA ASN A 109 -6.79 2.90 14.18
C ASN A 109 -7.73 2.78 12.95
N SER A 110 -7.30 3.28 11.80
CA SER A 110 -8.05 3.22 10.54
C SER A 110 -7.97 1.86 9.84
N TRP A 111 -7.21 0.90 10.39
CA TRP A 111 -7.14 -0.46 9.87
C TRP A 111 -8.37 -1.31 10.22
N ASP A 112 -9.03 -1.07 11.35
CA ASP A 112 -10.27 -1.77 11.69
C ASP A 112 -11.36 -1.55 10.61
N PRO A 113 -11.74 -0.31 10.26
CA PRO A 113 -12.69 -0.09 9.17
C PRO A 113 -12.13 -0.52 7.81
N ALA A 114 -10.82 -0.40 7.56
CA ALA A 114 -10.22 -0.87 6.31
C ALA A 114 -10.38 -2.39 6.11
N PHE A 115 -10.09 -3.19 7.13
CA PHE A 115 -10.29 -4.65 7.05
C PHE A 115 -11.76 -5.07 7.09
N ALA A 116 -12.64 -4.20 7.60
CA ALA A 116 -14.09 -4.39 7.54
C ALA A 116 -14.71 -4.04 6.17
N GLU A 117 -13.96 -3.42 5.25
CA GLU A 117 -14.44 -3.12 3.91
C GLU A 117 -14.90 -4.40 3.18
N PRO A 118 -16.18 -4.53 2.81
CA PRO A 118 -16.72 -5.77 2.26
C PRO A 118 -16.09 -6.16 0.92
N THR A 119 -15.48 -5.18 0.24
CA THR A 119 -14.85 -5.38 -1.08
C THR A 119 -13.33 -5.41 -1.04
N LEU A 120 -12.68 -5.28 0.12
CA LEU A 120 -11.21 -5.23 0.17
C LEU A 120 -10.57 -6.51 -0.37
N LEU A 121 -11.00 -7.67 0.14
CA LEU A 121 -10.41 -8.96 -0.26
C LEU A 121 -10.77 -9.32 -1.70
N SER A 122 -12.02 -9.12 -2.11
CA SER A 122 -12.44 -9.42 -3.50
C SER A 122 -11.72 -8.50 -4.50
N TRP A 123 -11.55 -7.22 -4.17
CA TRP A 123 -10.73 -6.30 -4.94
C TRP A 123 -9.27 -6.75 -4.99
N LEU A 124 -8.67 -7.13 -3.86
CA LEU A 124 -7.26 -7.52 -3.78
C LEU A 124 -6.97 -8.73 -4.68
N PHE A 125 -7.77 -9.79 -4.55
CA PHE A 125 -7.56 -11.04 -5.29
C PHE A 125 -7.95 -10.97 -6.78
N ALA A 126 -8.71 -9.94 -7.18
CA ALA A 126 -8.94 -9.64 -8.59
C ALA A 126 -7.67 -9.10 -9.29
N GLN A 127 -6.69 -8.57 -8.54
CA GLN A 127 -5.51 -7.94 -9.12
C GLN A 127 -4.47 -8.98 -9.57
N LYS A 128 -3.93 -8.76 -10.77
CA LYS A 128 -2.82 -9.51 -11.37
C LYS A 128 -1.98 -8.56 -12.22
N LYS A 129 -0.67 -8.80 -12.29
CA LYS A 129 0.25 -8.08 -13.19
C LYS A 129 -0.02 -8.35 -14.66
#